data_AF-A0A089XH51-F1
#
_entry.id   AF-A0A089XH51-F1
#
_cell.length_a   1.000
_cell.length_b   1.000
_cell.length_c   1.000
_cell.angle_alpha   90.00
_cell.angle_beta   90.00
_cell.angle_gamma   90.00
#
_symmetry.space_group_name_H-M   'P 1'
#
loop_
_entity.id
_entity.type
_entity.pdbx_description
1 polymer ?
#
loop_
_entity_poly.entity_id
_entity_poly.type
_entity_poly.pdbx_seq_one_letter_code
_entity_poly.pdbx_strand_id
1 'polypeptide(L)' 'MASFNLRSPHAIQEALKVLGFDPGPSDGIVGPKTRNAVKAYQGSKNLTADGIVGPITRKALAEDLRALGHDVTE' A
#
# COMPACT_ATOMS: atom_id res chain seq x y z
N MET A 1 -5.24 14.77 8.35
CA MET A 1 -4.01 13.95 8.31
C MET A 1 -4.34 12.61 8.94
N ALA A 2 -4.03 11.51 8.26
CA ALA A 2 -4.29 10.16 8.76
C ALA A 2 -2.96 9.47 9.04
N SER A 3 -2.91 8.66 10.10
CA SER A 3 -1.77 7.82 10.44
C SER A 3 -1.99 6.41 9.89
N PHE A 4 -1.05 5.91 9.09
CA PHE A 4 -1.08 4.56 8.55
C PHE A 4 -0.06 3.67 9.27
N ASN A 5 -0.51 2.52 9.75
CA ASN A 5 0.37 1.47 10.30
C ASN A 5 0.57 0.37 9.25
N LEU A 6 1.64 0.48 8.45
CA LEU A 6 1.90 -0.41 7.31
C LEU A 6 2.29 -1.85 7.70
N ARG A 7 2.26 -2.20 9.00
CA ARG A 7 2.32 -3.61 9.45
C ARG A 7 0.99 -4.33 9.27
N SER A 8 -0.12 -3.58 9.26
CA SER A 8 -1.46 -4.15 9.12
C SER A 8 -1.88 -4.23 7.64
N PRO A 9 -2.38 -5.38 7.17
CA PRO A 9 -2.95 -5.50 5.82
C PRO A 9 -4.06 -4.47 5.53
N HIS A 10 -4.88 -4.15 6.54
CA HIS A 10 -5.95 -3.15 6.41
C HIS A 10 -5.38 -1.77 6.06
N ALA A 11 -4.33 -1.35 6.77
CA ALA A 11 -3.70 -0.05 6.53
C ALA A 11 -3.01 -0.01 5.17
N ILE A 12 -2.46 -1.12 4.68
CA ILE A 12 -1.91 -1.20 3.32
C ILE A 12 -3.02 -1.03 2.28
N GLN A 13 -4.19 -1.64 2.48
CA GLN A 13 -5.33 -1.46 1.57
C GLN A 13 -5.81 0.00 1.57
N GLU A 14 -5.92 0.63 2.73
CA GLU A 14 -6.26 2.05 2.82
C GLU A 14 -5.20 2.94 2.14
N ALA A 15 -3.91 2.64 2.36
CA ALA A 15 -2.81 3.34 1.71
C ALA A 15 -2.90 3.26 0.18
N LEU A 16 -3.13 2.05 -0.36
CA LEU A 16 -3.27 1.84 -1.79
C LEU A 16 -4.44 2.66 -2.36
N LYS A 17 -5.58 2.72 -1.65
CA LYS A 17 -6.72 3.57 -2.05
C LYS A 17 -6.38 5.04 -2.08
N VAL A 18 -5.70 5.55 -1.06
CA VAL A 18 -5.27 6.96 -1.00
C VAL A 18 -4.33 7.29 -2.17
N LEU A 19 -3.49 6.33 -2.56
CA LEU A 19 -2.60 6.45 -3.71
C LEU A 19 -3.29 6.23 -5.08
N GLY A 20 -4.60 5.99 -5.09
CA GLY A 20 -5.40 5.83 -6.31
C GLY A 20 -5.45 4.41 -6.88
N PHE A 21 -4.99 3.40 -6.14
CA PHE A 21 -5.10 1.99 -6.52
C PHE A 21 -6.32 1.35 -5.84
N ASP A 22 -6.98 0.39 -6.51
CA ASP A 22 -8.14 -0.30 -5.95
C ASP A 22 -7.79 -1.71 -5.44
N PRO A 23 -7.46 -1.87 -4.14
CA PRO A 23 -7.28 -3.19 -3.54
C PRO A 23 -8.60 -3.89 -3.22
N GLY A 24 -9.75 -3.25 -3.46
CA GLY A 24 -11.05 -3.71 -2.98
C GLY A 24 -11.36 -3.25 -1.55
N PRO A 25 -12.14 -4.01 -0.77
CA PRO A 25 -12.44 -3.67 0.62
C PRO A 25 -11.15 -3.58 1.45
N SER A 26 -11.09 -2.59 2.34
CA SER A 26 -10.01 -2.48 3.32
C SER A 26 -10.41 -3.22 4.57
N ASP A 27 -10.56 -4.53 4.45
CA ASP A 27 -11.02 -5.44 5.51
C ASP A 27 -9.86 -6.15 6.21
N GLY A 28 -8.62 -5.91 5.78
CA GLY A 28 -7.42 -6.63 6.21
C GLY A 28 -7.20 -7.96 5.47
N ILE A 29 -8.04 -8.32 4.52
CA ILE A 29 -7.96 -9.58 3.77
C ILE A 29 -7.18 -9.36 2.47
N VAL A 30 -6.00 -9.99 2.38
CA VAL A 30 -5.15 -9.90 1.18
C VAL A 30 -5.62 -10.88 0.10
N GLY A 31 -6.72 -10.50 -0.57
CA GLY A 31 -7.28 -11.23 -1.70
C GLY A 31 -6.63 -10.93 -3.05
N PRO A 32 -7.14 -11.51 -4.14
CA PRO A 32 -6.63 -11.28 -5.50
C PRO A 32 -6.66 -9.80 -5.91
N LYS A 33 -7.70 -9.05 -5.51
CA LYS A 33 -7.81 -7.61 -5.77
C LYS A 33 -6.69 -6.82 -5.09
N THR A 34 -6.47 -7.05 -3.79
CA THR A 34 -5.37 -6.45 -3.04
C THR A 34 -4.03 -6.75 -3.71
N ARG A 35 -3.76 -8.00 -4.10
CA ARG A 35 -2.51 -8.37 -4.78
C ARG A 35 -2.36 -7.66 -6.13
N ASN A 36 -3.43 -7.54 -6.91
CA ASN A 36 -3.38 -6.81 -8.18
C ASN A 36 -3.10 -5.31 -7.98
N ALA A 37 -3.71 -4.69 -6.97
CA ALA A 37 -3.41 -3.31 -6.60
C ALA A 37 -1.95 -3.14 -6.16
N VAL A 38 -1.43 -4.07 -5.35
CA VAL A 38 -0.02 -4.08 -4.96
C VAL A 38 0.89 -4.21 -6.17
N LYS A 39 0.57 -5.09 -7.13
CA LYS A 39 1.34 -5.22 -8.39
C LYS A 39 1.33 -3.94 -9.21
N ALA A 40 0.17 -3.31 -9.35
CA ALA A 40 0.04 -2.04 -10.06
C ALA A 40 0.86 -0.94 -9.40
N TYR A 41 0.80 -0.87 -8.06
CA TYR A 41 1.62 0.05 -7.27
C TYR A 41 3.12 -0.22 -7.45
N GLN A 42 3.56 -1.46 -7.27
CA GLN A 42 4.94 -1.88 -7.48
C GLN A 42 5.43 -1.52 -8.88
N GLY A 43 4.62 -1.78 -9.92
CA GLY A 43 4.92 -1.39 -11.30
C GLY A 43 5.09 0.12 -11.48
N SER A 44 4.23 0.92 -10.85
CA SER A 44 4.35 2.39 -10.88
C SER A 44 5.63 2.91 -10.22
N LYS A 45 6.21 2.11 -9.31
CA LYS A 45 7.45 2.42 -8.59
C LYS A 45 8.68 1.73 -9.13
N ASN A 46 8.59 1.07 -10.30
CA ASN A 46 9.66 0.26 -10.87
C ASN A 46 10.20 -0.82 -9.90
N LEU A 47 9.33 -1.31 -9.01
CA LEU A 47 9.61 -2.44 -8.12
C LEU A 47 9.18 -3.74 -8.80
N THR A 48 9.72 -4.87 -8.30
CA THR A 48 9.24 -6.19 -8.70
C THR A 48 7.75 -6.33 -8.36
N ALA A 49 6.90 -6.43 -9.39
CA ALA A 49 5.45 -6.55 -9.26
C ALA A 49 5.00 -7.99 -8.90
N ASP A 50 5.47 -8.48 -7.76
CA ASP A 50 5.12 -9.80 -7.23
C ASP A 50 3.75 -9.84 -6.52
N GLY A 51 3.20 -8.69 -6.16
CA GLY A 51 1.95 -8.57 -5.40
C GLY A 51 2.09 -8.86 -3.91
N ILE A 52 3.32 -8.86 -3.40
CA ILE A 52 3.68 -9.12 -2.01
C ILE A 52 4.16 -7.82 -1.37
N VAL A 53 3.59 -7.49 -0.21
CA VAL A 53 3.93 -6.25 0.51
C VAL A 53 5.14 -6.51 1.42
N GLY A 54 6.31 -6.61 0.80
CA GLY A 54 7.60 -6.74 1.49
C GLY A 54 8.10 -5.41 2.07
N PRO A 55 9.28 -5.40 2.74
CA PRO A 55 9.89 -4.19 3.29
C PRO A 55 10.09 -3.08 2.26
N ILE A 56 10.48 -3.43 1.03
CA ILE A 56 10.69 -2.46 -0.06
C ILE A 56 9.36 -1.81 -0.46
N THR A 57 8.32 -2.61 -0.67
CA THR A 57 6.97 -2.10 -1.00
C THR A 57 6.43 -1.21 0.14
N ARG A 58 6.61 -1.62 1.41
CA ARG A 58 6.19 -0.81 2.56
C ARG A 58 6.93 0.53 2.64
N LYS A 59 8.24 0.53 2.41
CA LYS A 59 9.04 1.76 2.40
C LYS A 59 8.54 2.72 1.32
N ALA A 60 8.31 2.23 0.10
CA ALA A 60 7.76 3.03 -0.99
C ALA A 60 6.38 3.62 -0.62
N LEU A 61 5.48 2.80 -0.06
CA LEU A 61 4.16 3.28 0.40
C LEU A 61 4.32 4.37 1.47
N ALA A 62 5.24 4.19 2.41
CA ALA A 62 5.50 5.17 3.45
C ALA A 62 6.00 6.51 2.89
N GLU A 63 6.91 6.48 1.92
CA GLU A 63 7.43 7.66 1.25
C GLU A 63 6.32 8.43 0.51
N ASP A 64 5.45 7.74 -0.23
CA ASP A 64 4.36 8.39 -0.95
C ASP A 64 3.29 8.98 -0.03
N LEU A 65 2.91 8.23 1.01
CA LEU A 65 1.94 8.71 2.00
C LEU A 65 2.49 9.94 2.73
N ARG A 66 3.77 9.96 3.09
CA ARG A 66 4.43 11.13 3.67
C ARG A 66 4.48 12.31 2.70
N ALA A 67 4.71 12.06 1.41
CA ALA A 67 4.66 13.09 0.38
C ALA A 67 3.26 13.73 0.24
N LEU A 68 2.21 12.97 0.53
CA LEU A 68 0.82 13.46 0.61
C LEU A 68 0.47 14.08 1.97
N GLY A 69 1.42 14.17 2.92
CA GLY A 69 1.21 14.75 4.24
C GLY A 69 0.53 13.81 5.25
N HIS A 70 0.54 12.51 5.00
CA HIS A 70 0.08 11.51 5.94
C HIS A 70 1.22 11.03 6.85
N ASP A 71 0.86 10.69 8.09
CA ASP A 71 1.80 10.11 9.04
C ASP A 71 1.89 8.60 8.83
N VAL A 72 3.08 8.03 8.94
CA VAL A 72 3.30 6.60 8.68
C VAL A 72 4.19 6.01 9.74
N THR A 73 3.66 5.00 10.42
CA THR A 73 4.33 4.23 11.45
C THR A 73 4.75 2.87 10.89
N GLU A 74 6.02 2.51 11.09
CA GLU A 74 6.68 1.33 10.52
C GLU A 74 6.60 0.10 11.41
#